data_AF-E8KIK0-F1
#
_entry.id   AF-E8KIK0-F1
#
_cell.length_a   1.000
_cell.length_b   1.000
_cell.length_c   1.000
_cell.angle_alpha   90.00
_cell.angle_beta   90.00
_cell.angle_gamma   90.00
#
_symmetry.space_group_name_H-M   'P 1'
#
loop_
_entity.id
_entity.type
_entity.pdbx_description
1 polymer ?
#
loop_
_entity_poly.entity_id
_entity_poly.type
_entity_poly.pdbx_seq_one_letter_code
_entity_poly.pdbx_strand_id
1 'polypeptide(L)' 'MNEADYKRSEKLKNLHFWQDDLTDFSDTAALITQLDLVISVDTSVAHLAAAMGKPTWVLISYHPDFRWLLAREDSP' A
#
# COMPACT_ATOMS: atom_id res chain seq x y z
N MET A 1 2.56 13.20 6.29
CA MET A 1 3.99 13.44 6.03
C MET A 1 4.33 14.86 6.48
N ASN A 2 5.41 15.05 7.22
CA ASN A 2 5.80 16.39 7.70
C ASN A 2 6.81 17.05 6.75
N GLU A 3 7.11 18.33 6.98
CA GLU A 3 8.10 19.11 6.23
C GLU A 3 9.48 18.41 6.11
N ALA A 4 9.94 17.73 7.16
CA ALA A 4 11.23 17.06 7.17
C ALA A 4 11.24 15.82 6.25
N ASP A 5 10.11 15.11 6.16
CA ASP A 5 9.95 13.96 5.28
C ASP A 5 10.04 14.38 3.79
N TYR A 6 9.42 15.51 3.41
CA TYR A 6 9.51 16.06 2.06
C TYR A 6 10.95 16.50 1.71
N LYS A 7 11.66 17.16 2.62
CA LYS A 7 13.07 17.52 2.39
C LYS A 7 13.96 16.29 2.24
N ARG A 8 13.62 15.18 2.91
CA ARG A 8 14.35 13.92 2.77
C ARG A 8 14.07 13.26 1.42
N SER A 9 12.84 13.35 0.92
CA SER A 9 12.45 12.74 -0.35
C SER A 9 13.08 13.40 -1.57
N GLU A 10 13.40 14.70 -1.53
CA GLU A 10 14.14 15.41 -2.58
C GLU A 10 15.49 14.75 -2.94
N LYS A 11 16.07 14.00 -2.01
CA LYS A 11 17.35 13.29 -2.21
C LYS A 11 17.17 11.92 -2.89
N LEU A 12 15.95 11.41 -2.99
CA LEU A 12 15.62 10.08 -3.49
C LEU A 12 15.05 10.19 -4.91
N LYS A 13 15.87 9.92 -5.91
CA LYS A 13 15.50 10.09 -7.33
C LYS A 13 14.38 9.15 -7.81
N ASN A 14 14.17 8.04 -7.11
CA ASN A 14 13.20 7.00 -7.44
C ASN A 14 11.98 7.01 -6.49
N LEU A 15 11.79 8.09 -5.74
CA LEU A 15 10.63 8.27 -4.88
C LEU A 15 9.65 9.22 -5.56
N HIS A 16 8.44 8.73 -5.81
CA HIS A 16 7.38 9.47 -6.49
C HIS A 16 6.18 9.58 -5.55
N PHE A 17 5.62 10.78 -5.45
CA PHE A 17 4.37 11.02 -4.72
C PHE A 17 3.26 11.26 -5.73
N TRP A 18 2.23 10.43 -5.67
CA TRP A 18 1.10 10.46 -6.60
C TRP A 18 -0.18 11.04 -5.97
N GLN A 19 -0.13 11.52 -4.72
CA GLN A 19 -1.31 11.90 -3.94
C GLN A 19 -2.21 12.95 -4.65
N ASP A 20 -1.61 13.83 -5.44
CA ASP A 20 -2.34 14.90 -6.13
C ASP A 20 -3.01 14.41 -7.44
N ASP A 21 -2.59 13.26 -7.95
CA ASP A 21 -3.11 12.63 -9.17
C ASP A 21 -4.16 11.54 -8.88
N LEU A 22 -4.36 11.17 -7.61
CA LEU A 22 -5.28 10.11 -7.20
C LEU A 22 -6.52 10.71 -6.53
N THR A 23 -7.67 10.65 -7.22
CA THR A 23 -8.93 11.20 -6.71
C THR A 23 -9.82 10.12 -6.09
N ASP A 24 -9.85 8.93 -6.69
CA ASP A 24 -10.67 7.81 -6.22
C ASP A 24 -9.95 6.45 -6.29
N PHE A 25 -10.68 5.37 -5.96
CA PHE A 25 -10.12 4.02 -6.00
C PHE A 25 -9.83 3.53 -7.42
N SER A 26 -10.48 4.08 -8.44
CA SER A 26 -10.21 3.74 -9.83
C SER A 26 -8.83 4.26 -10.26
N ASP A 27 -8.46 5.48 -9.84
CA ASP A 27 -7.12 6.02 -10.08
C ASP A 27 -6.05 5.19 -9.35
N THR A 28 -6.34 4.83 -8.09
CA THR A 28 -5.44 3.99 -7.27
C THR A 28 -5.26 2.61 -7.92
N ALA A 29 -6.35 2.01 -8.41
CA ALA A 29 -6.32 0.75 -9.14
C ALA A 29 -5.51 0.88 -10.43
N ALA A 30 -5.71 1.96 -11.21
CA ALA A 30 -4.95 2.22 -12.43
C ALA A 30 -3.45 2.30 -12.14
N LEU A 31 -3.02 2.99 -11.09
CA LEU A 31 -1.62 3.00 -10.67
C LEU A 31 -1.12 1.61 -10.27
N ILE A 32 -1.89 0.87 -9.46
CA ILE A 32 -1.57 -0.50 -9.04
C ILE A 32 -1.37 -1.43 -10.25
N THR A 33 -2.10 -1.23 -11.36
CA THR A 33 -1.91 -2.06 -12.57
C THR A 33 -0.49 -1.99 -13.13
N GLN A 34 0.21 -0.87 -12.93
CA GLN A 34 1.58 -0.63 -13.41
C GLN A 34 2.66 -1.15 -12.47
N LEU A 35 2.29 -1.69 -11.31
CA LEU A 35 3.23 -2.17 -10.30
C LEU A 35 3.40 -3.69 -10.37
N ASP A 36 4.63 -4.13 -10.08
CA ASP A 36 4.99 -5.55 -9.92
C ASP A 36 4.68 -6.06 -8.50
N LEU A 37 4.73 -5.17 -7.50
CA LEU A 37 4.52 -5.46 -6.08
C LEU A 37 3.91 -4.25 -5.37
N VAL A 38 2.93 -4.50 -4.50
CA VAL A 38 2.39 -3.50 -3.58
C VAL A 38 2.82 -3.84 -2.15
N ILE A 39 3.43 -2.87 -1.47
CA ILE A 39 3.75 -2.97 -0.03
C ILE A 39 2.93 -1.90 0.68
N SER A 40 2.11 -2.30 1.65
CA SER A 40 1.24 -1.37 2.38
C SER A 40 1.10 -1.75 3.84
N VAL A 41 0.58 -0.84 4.66
CA VAL A 41 0.02 -1.16 5.98
C VAL A 41 -1.46 -1.58 5.83
N ASP A 42 -2.08 -2.08 6.90
CA ASP A 42 -3.50 -2.47 6.90
C ASP A 42 -4.41 -1.27 6.56
N THR A 43 -4.76 -1.16 5.28
CA THR A 43 -5.53 -0.07 4.66
C THR A 43 -6.31 -0.60 3.47
N SER A 44 -7.25 0.21 2.96
CA SER A 44 -8.02 -0.11 1.74
C SER A 44 -7.14 -0.43 0.52
N VAL A 45 -5.95 0.17 0.40
CA VAL A 45 -5.02 -0.08 -0.71
C VAL A 45 -4.53 -1.53 -0.71
N ALA A 46 -4.28 -2.12 0.46
CA ALA A 46 -3.84 -3.51 0.57
C ALA A 46 -4.91 -4.48 0.03
N HIS A 47 -6.16 -4.27 0.43
CA HIS A 47 -7.28 -5.09 -0.02
C HIS A 47 -7.59 -4.88 -1.52
N LEU A 48 -7.53 -3.64 -2.01
CA LEU A 48 -7.70 -3.34 -3.44
C LEU A 48 -6.65 -4.06 -4.28
N ALA A 49 -5.36 -3.98 -3.91
CA ALA A 49 -4.27 -4.63 -4.63
C ALA A 49 -4.42 -6.17 -4.64
N ALA A 50 -4.76 -6.76 -3.49
CA ALA A 50 -5.00 -8.20 -3.37
C ALA A 50 -6.20 -8.65 -4.21
N ALA A 51 -7.31 -7.91 -4.21
CA ALA A 51 -8.50 -8.20 -5.02
C ALA A 51 -8.21 -8.10 -6.53
N MET A 52 -7.25 -7.26 -6.93
CA MET A 52 -6.76 -7.15 -8.31
C MET A 52 -5.76 -8.25 -8.70
N GLY A 53 -5.44 -9.18 -7.79
CA GLY A 53 -4.49 -10.27 -8.04
C GLY A 53 -3.02 -9.83 -8.10
N LYS A 54 -2.69 -8.65 -7.58
CA LYS A 54 -1.31 -8.17 -7.53
C LYS A 54 -0.56 -8.79 -6.34
N PRO A 55 0.71 -9.17 -6.51
CA PRO A 55 1.58 -9.50 -5.38
C PRO A 55 1.51 -8.37 -4.35
N THR A 56 1.11 -8.70 -3.12
CA THR A 56 0.84 -7.71 -2.07
C THR A 56 1.42 -8.17 -0.75
N TRP A 57 2.26 -7.34 -0.12
CA TRP A 57 2.80 -7.55 1.22
C TRP A 57 2.21 -6.53 2.17
N VAL A 58 1.64 -7.01 3.28
CA VAL A 58 1.00 -6.15 4.28
C VAL A 58 1.81 -6.16 5.56
N LEU A 59 2.23 -4.98 5.97
CA LEU A 59 2.85 -4.74 7.27
C LEU A 59 1.75 -4.61 8.31
N ILE A 60 1.54 -5.68 9.09
CA ILE A 60 0.57 -5.72 10.17
C ILE A 60 1.19 -5.27 11.50
N SER A 61 0.37 -4.73 12.39
CA SER A 61 0.80 -4.37 13.74
C SER A 61 1.22 -5.61 14.53
N TYR A 62 2.01 -5.42 15.59
CA TYR A 62 2.41 -6.52 16.49
C TYR A 62 1.21 -7.23 17.14
N HIS A 63 0.14 -6.47 17.41
CA HIS A 63 -1.13 -7.00 17.89
C HIS A 63 -2.19 -6.75 16.82
N PRO A 64 -2.25 -7.63 15.80
CA PRO A 64 -3.15 -7.45 14.67
C PRO A 64 -4.60 -7.69 15.10
N ASP A 65 -5.53 -7.03 14.43
CA ASP A 65 -6.94 -7.22 14.73
C ASP A 65 -7.44 -8.61 14.26
N PHE A 66 -8.64 -8.95 14.71
CA PHE A 66 -9.23 -10.28 14.51
C PHE A 66 -9.34 -10.71 13.04
N ARG A 67 -9.37 -9.77 12.08
CA ARG A 67 -9.51 -10.08 10.65
C ARG A 67 -8.32 -10.89 10.13
N TRP A 68 -7.14 -10.78 10.73
CA TRP A 68 -5.91 -11.42 10.25
C TRP A 68 -5.74 -12.88 10.64
N LEU A 69 -6.62 -13.45 11.48
CA LEU A 69 -6.75 -14.89 11.73
C LEU A 69 -5.42 -15.66 11.92
N LEU A 70 -4.68 -15.41 13.00
CA LEU A 70 -3.29 -15.88 13.22
C LEU A 70 -3.02 -17.40 13.23
N ALA A 71 -4.05 -18.25 13.13
CA ALA A 71 -3.93 -19.70 13.17
C ALA A 71 -4.11 -20.34 11.77
N ARG A 72 -3.67 -19.64 10.72
CA ARG A 72 -3.72 -20.09 9.32
C ARG A 72 -2.51 -19.54 8.55
N GLU A 73 -2.25 -20.12 7.38
CA GLU A 73 -1.08 -19.78 6.54
C GLU A 73 -1.42 -18.83 5.38
N ASP A 74 -2.70 -18.52 5.15
CA ASP A 74 -3.18 -17.65 4.08
C ASP A 74 -3.77 -16.32 4.62
N SER A 75 -3.73 -15.30 3.78
CA SER A 75 -4.29 -13.98 4.09
C SER A 75 -5.79 -13.94 3.77
N PRO A 76 -6.63 -13.41 4.68
CA PRO A 76 -8.06 -13.21 4.45
C PRO A 76 -8.37 -12.12 3.40
#